data_AF-A0A9E5V0D9-F1
#
_entry.id   AF-A0A9E5V0D9-F1
#
_cell.length_a   1.000
_cell.length_b   1.000
_cell.length_c   1.000
_cell.angle_alpha   90.00
_cell.angle_beta   90.00
_cell.angle_gamma   90.00
#
_symmetry.space_group_name_H-M   'P 1'
#
loop_
_entity.id
_entity.type
_entity.pdbx_description
1 polymer ?
#
loop_
_entity_poly.entity_id
_entity_poly.type
_entity_poly.pdbx_seq_one_letter_code
_entity_poly.pdbx_strand_id
1 'polypeptide(L)'
;MGKKKSLNAKRLTKKQVQELIESEGKLHEEFTKSLETVYSSGYKDQPLVYELSNDRFLFVFDPKEVSIPGRGDIYSKDYLLRLIRLKQKVEEDAIDGRQSSVDHWRYYSKHKAQLINQIGELVNELARCWSISHDQLDFSYKSLDILSGKAEEYGLENVQAELYDNLVSYVGEVIRHRVKGHWIVLEERPNDEYPAISAKGGTLMPINVVWQELFGLEPMNLRKETANEVRRFSLRYR
;
A
#
# COMPACT_ATOMS: atom_id res chain seq x y z
N MET A 1 12.64 -15.18 -1.83
CA MET A 1 11.79 -15.64 -2.94
C MET A 1 10.43 -14.99 -2.80
N GLY A 2 10.06 -14.09 -3.72
CA GLY A 2 8.72 -13.48 -3.70
C GLY A 2 7.66 -14.54 -3.95
N LYS A 3 6.56 -14.52 -3.18
CA LYS A 3 5.40 -15.35 -3.50
C LYS A 3 4.91 -14.96 -4.90
N LYS A 4 4.66 -15.97 -5.75
CA LYS A 4 4.05 -15.73 -7.06
C LYS A 4 2.62 -15.23 -6.83
N LYS A 5 2.29 -14.07 -7.41
CA LYS A 5 0.99 -13.40 -7.23
C LYS A 5 -0.12 -14.02 -8.07
N SER A 6 0.24 -14.69 -9.16
CA SER A 6 -0.69 -15.38 -10.05
C SER A 6 -1.12 -16.74 -9.47
N LEU A 7 -2.39 -17.11 -9.66
CA LEU A 7 -2.98 -18.38 -9.24
C LEU A 7 -2.48 -19.59 -10.06
N ASN A 8 -2.13 -19.38 -11.34
CA ASN A 8 -1.58 -20.43 -12.19
C ASN A 8 -0.10 -20.72 -11.87
N ALA A 9 0.28 -21.99 -11.85
CA ALA A 9 1.67 -22.40 -11.56
C ALA A 9 2.67 -21.90 -12.60
N LYS A 10 2.33 -22.01 -13.89
CA LYS A 10 3.13 -21.50 -15.02
C LYS A 10 2.29 -20.54 -15.85
N ARG A 11 2.94 -19.53 -16.43
CA ARG A 11 2.31 -18.59 -17.36
C ARG A 11 1.58 -19.35 -18.47
N LEU A 12 0.36 -18.94 -18.76
CA LEU A 12 -0.46 -19.54 -19.78
C LEU A 12 0.10 -19.23 -21.17
N THR A 13 0.10 -20.24 -22.02
CA THR A 13 0.39 -20.09 -23.45
C THR A 13 -0.77 -19.38 -24.16
N LYS A 14 -0.53 -18.86 -25.37
CA LYS A 14 -1.58 -18.21 -26.17
C LYS A 14 -2.78 -19.15 -26.40
N LYS A 15 -2.51 -20.43 -26.64
CA LYS A 15 -3.55 -21.45 -26.83
C LYS A 15 -4.43 -21.60 -25.59
N GLN A 16 -3.81 -21.71 -24.42
CA GLN A 16 -4.54 -21.83 -23.15
C GLN A 16 -5.32 -20.55 -22.81
N VAL A 17 -4.79 -19.38 -23.14
CA VAL A 17 -5.49 -18.10 -23.02
C VAL A 17 -6.75 -18.12 -23.89
N GLN A 18 -6.62 -18.50 -25.15
CA GLN A 18 -7.76 -18.57 -26.07
C GLN A 18 -8.83 -19.57 -25.60
N GLU A 19 -8.42 -20.75 -25.14
CA GLU A 19 -9.32 -21.76 -24.58
C GLU A 19 -10.09 -21.23 -23.35
N LEU A 20 -9.45 -20.45 -22.48
CA LEU A 20 -10.12 -19.81 -21.33
C LEU A 20 -11.09 -18.71 -21.76
N ILE A 21 -10.71 -17.88 -22.73
CA ILE A 21 -11.58 -16.83 -23.26
C ILE A 21 -12.84 -17.43 -23.86
N GLU A 22 -12.71 -18.49 -24.66
CA GLU A 22 -13.84 -19.17 -25.32
C GLU A 22 -14.75 -19.92 -24.34
N SER A 23 -14.18 -20.48 -23.26
CA SER A 23 -14.94 -21.29 -22.31
C SER A 23 -15.65 -20.47 -21.22
N GLU A 24 -15.02 -19.43 -20.68
CA GLU A 24 -15.58 -18.66 -19.57
C GLU A 24 -15.25 -17.15 -19.58
N GLY A 25 -14.34 -16.68 -20.45
CA GLY A 25 -13.81 -15.33 -20.36
C GLY A 25 -14.76 -14.24 -20.85
N LYS A 26 -15.08 -13.29 -19.97
CA LYS A 26 -15.80 -12.07 -20.33
C LYS A 26 -14.86 -10.87 -20.29
N LEU A 27 -14.69 -10.17 -21.43
CA LEU A 27 -13.81 -9.00 -21.48
C LEU A 27 -14.29 -7.92 -20.51
N HIS A 28 -13.38 -7.42 -19.69
CA HIS A 28 -13.61 -6.29 -18.79
C HIS A 28 -12.97 -5.04 -19.40
N GLU A 29 -13.75 -4.29 -20.18
CA GLU A 29 -13.27 -3.14 -20.95
C GLU A 29 -12.67 -2.04 -20.07
N GLU A 30 -13.30 -1.76 -18.94
CA GLU A 30 -12.83 -0.73 -18.01
C GLU A 30 -11.43 -1.05 -17.46
N PHE A 31 -11.23 -2.26 -16.92
CA PHE A 31 -9.94 -2.69 -16.38
C PHE A 31 -8.86 -2.77 -17.44
N THR A 32 -9.21 -3.23 -18.64
CA THR A 32 -8.35 -3.21 -19.82
C THR A 32 -7.86 -1.80 -20.11
N LYS A 33 -8.77 -0.81 -20.12
CA LYS A 33 -8.44 0.59 -20.34
C LYS A 33 -7.60 1.18 -19.21
N SER A 34 -7.94 0.89 -17.95
CA SER A 34 -7.19 1.38 -16.78
C SER A 34 -5.76 0.83 -16.71
N LEU A 35 -5.47 -0.31 -17.36
CA LEU A 35 -4.13 -0.91 -17.37
C LEU A 35 -3.30 -0.52 -18.60
N GLU A 36 -3.84 0.25 -19.54
CA GLU A 36 -3.12 0.76 -20.71
C GLU A 36 -1.97 1.70 -20.33
N THR A 37 -0.77 1.47 -20.89
CA THR A 37 0.40 2.33 -20.64
C THR A 37 0.97 2.86 -21.95
N VAL A 38 1.19 4.16 -22.05
CA VAL A 38 1.87 4.79 -23.18
C VAL A 38 3.30 5.15 -22.78
N TYR A 39 4.27 4.56 -23.46
CA TYR A 39 5.69 4.83 -23.24
C TYR A 39 6.16 6.06 -24.01
N SER A 40 7.28 6.65 -23.58
CA SER A 40 7.92 7.78 -24.26
C SER A 40 8.33 7.50 -25.70
N SER A 41 8.48 6.22 -26.08
CA SER A 41 8.71 5.78 -27.45
C SER A 41 7.47 5.87 -28.36
N GLY A 42 6.30 6.18 -27.81
CA GLY A 42 5.01 6.11 -28.50
C GLY A 42 4.45 4.68 -28.57
N TYR A 43 5.16 3.67 -28.05
CA TYR A 43 4.59 2.34 -27.88
C TYR A 43 3.48 2.36 -26.84
N LYS A 44 2.37 1.71 -27.16
CA LYS A 44 1.20 1.56 -26.29
C LYS A 44 1.09 0.09 -25.90
N ASP A 45 1.36 -0.19 -24.63
CA ASP A 45 1.11 -1.50 -24.02
C ASP A 45 -0.35 -1.55 -23.57
N GLN A 46 -1.11 -2.45 -24.19
CA GLN A 46 -2.54 -2.60 -23.97
C GLN A 46 -2.87 -4.04 -23.58
N PRO A 47 -2.64 -4.41 -22.30
CA PRO A 47 -3.05 -5.72 -21.81
C PRO A 47 -4.58 -5.84 -21.82
N LEU A 48 -5.09 -7.06 -22.03
CA LEU A 48 -6.52 -7.35 -21.97
C LEU A 48 -6.86 -8.07 -20.67
N VAL A 49 -7.98 -7.69 -20.05
CA VAL A 49 -8.46 -8.29 -18.81
C VAL A 49 -9.79 -8.98 -19.06
N TYR A 50 -9.87 -10.27 -18.73
CA TYR A 50 -11.10 -11.05 -18.78
C TYR A 50 -11.50 -11.51 -17.38
N GLU A 51 -12.77 -11.31 -17.03
CA GLU A 51 -13.38 -11.92 -15.86
C GLU A 51 -13.60 -13.41 -16.13
N LEU A 52 -13.24 -14.24 -15.15
CA LEU A 52 -13.45 -15.68 -15.14
C LEU A 52 -14.36 -16.08 -13.97
N SER A 53 -14.79 -17.34 -13.92
CA SER A 53 -15.51 -17.86 -12.75
C SER A 53 -14.68 -17.84 -11.46
N ASN A 54 -15.37 -17.82 -10.32
CA ASN A 54 -14.83 -17.90 -8.96
C ASN A 54 -13.94 -16.71 -8.56
N ASP A 55 -14.36 -15.47 -8.89
CA ASP A 55 -13.65 -14.23 -8.54
C ASP A 55 -12.18 -14.24 -8.99
N ARG A 56 -11.95 -14.69 -10.23
CA ARG A 56 -10.63 -14.70 -10.89
C ARG A 56 -10.64 -13.83 -12.12
N PHE A 57 -9.47 -13.33 -12.48
CA PHE A 57 -9.27 -12.60 -13.71
C PHE A 57 -8.13 -13.19 -14.51
N LEU A 58 -8.32 -13.31 -15.82
CA LEU A 58 -7.26 -13.56 -16.77
C LEU A 58 -6.69 -12.23 -17.25
N PHE A 59 -5.42 -11.98 -16.93
CA PHE A 59 -4.66 -10.87 -17.48
C PHE A 59 -3.86 -11.38 -18.68
N VAL A 60 -4.11 -10.83 -19.87
CA VAL A 60 -3.46 -11.17 -21.12
C VAL A 60 -2.50 -10.05 -21.48
N PHE A 61 -1.22 -10.38 -21.65
CA PHE A 61 -0.20 -9.43 -22.10
C PHE A 61 -0.52 -8.95 -23.52
N ASP A 62 -0.15 -7.69 -23.82
CA ASP A 62 -0.47 -7.06 -25.09
C ASP A 62 -0.11 -7.99 -26.27
N PRO A 63 -1.07 -8.32 -27.15
CA PRO A 63 -0.81 -9.13 -28.34
C PRO A 63 0.31 -8.59 -29.24
N LYS A 64 0.60 -7.29 -29.16
CA LYS A 64 1.66 -6.59 -29.92
C LYS A 64 2.99 -6.51 -29.17
N GLU A 65 3.07 -6.99 -27.93
CA GLU A 65 4.30 -6.96 -27.14
C GLU A 65 5.38 -7.87 -27.75
N VAL A 66 6.66 -7.49 -27.60
CA VAL A 66 7.78 -8.25 -28.18
C VAL A 66 8.05 -9.54 -27.41
N SER A 67 7.92 -9.53 -26.08
CA SER A 67 8.49 -10.60 -25.24
C SER A 67 7.54 -11.78 -25.02
N ILE A 68 6.26 -11.51 -24.70
CA ILE A 68 5.27 -12.53 -24.32
C ILE A 68 3.87 -12.27 -24.93
N PRO A 69 3.76 -11.95 -26.22
CA PRO A 69 2.52 -11.46 -26.82
C PRO A 69 1.36 -12.43 -26.65
N GLY A 70 0.23 -11.97 -26.09
CA GLY A 70 -0.99 -12.76 -25.95
C GLY A 70 -0.89 -13.96 -25.01
N ARG A 71 0.19 -14.07 -24.22
CA ARG A 71 0.23 -14.99 -23.07
C ARG A 71 -0.55 -14.39 -21.91
N GLY A 72 -0.78 -15.15 -20.84
CA GLY A 72 -1.52 -14.60 -19.71
C GLY A 72 -1.23 -15.26 -18.37
N ASP A 73 -1.63 -14.58 -17.31
CA ASP A 73 -1.60 -15.05 -15.94
C ASP A 73 -2.99 -14.86 -15.31
N ILE A 74 -3.36 -15.74 -14.39
CA ILE A 74 -4.63 -15.68 -13.66
C ILE A 74 -4.36 -15.04 -12.31
N TYR A 75 -5.14 -14.02 -11.94
CA TYR A 75 -5.06 -13.35 -10.65
C TYR A 75 -6.37 -13.51 -9.88
N SER A 76 -6.30 -13.40 -8.54
CA SER A 76 -7.51 -13.22 -7.74
C SER A 76 -8.10 -11.84 -8.02
N LYS A 77 -9.42 -11.72 -7.83
CA LYS A 77 -10.12 -10.43 -7.86
C LYS A 77 -9.51 -9.40 -6.94
N ASP A 78 -9.24 -9.76 -5.69
CA ASP A 78 -8.61 -8.84 -4.71
C ASP A 78 -7.28 -8.28 -5.24
N TYR A 79 -6.40 -9.13 -5.76
CA TYR A 79 -5.12 -8.68 -6.30
C TYR A 79 -5.29 -7.74 -7.49
N LEU A 80 -6.17 -8.08 -8.43
CA LEU A 80 -6.37 -7.25 -9.62
C LEU A 80 -7.00 -5.90 -9.27
N LEU A 81 -7.99 -5.87 -8.36
CA LEU A 81 -8.59 -4.62 -7.90
C LEU A 81 -7.56 -3.72 -7.21
N ARG A 82 -6.68 -4.29 -6.38
CA ARG A 82 -5.55 -3.54 -5.78
C ARG A 82 -4.61 -2.98 -6.85
N LEU A 83 -4.32 -3.75 -7.90
CA LEU A 83 -3.46 -3.30 -9.00
C LEU A 83 -4.08 -2.11 -9.76
N ILE A 84 -5.37 -2.20 -10.08
CA ILE A 84 -6.11 -1.13 -10.78
C ILE A 84 -6.13 0.13 -9.92
N ARG A 85 -6.48 0.00 -8.64
CA ARG A 85 -6.47 1.13 -7.70
C ARG A 85 -5.09 1.76 -7.59
N LEU A 86 -4.04 0.95 -7.47
CA LEU A 86 -2.67 1.46 -7.41
C LEU A 86 -2.32 2.27 -8.66
N LYS A 87 -2.68 1.77 -9.85
CA LYS A 87 -2.39 2.48 -11.09
C LYS A 87 -3.12 3.81 -11.20
N GLN A 88 -4.43 3.82 -10.94
CA GLN A 88 -5.23 5.05 -10.90
C GLN A 88 -4.62 6.06 -9.92
N LYS A 89 -4.23 5.57 -8.74
CA LYS A 89 -3.69 6.43 -7.71
C LYS A 89 -2.32 7.01 -8.05
N VAL A 90 -1.44 6.23 -8.69
CA VAL A 90 -0.15 6.74 -9.20
C VAL A 90 -0.36 7.83 -10.26
N GLU A 91 -1.36 7.71 -11.12
CA GLU A 91 -1.70 8.73 -12.11
C GLU A 91 -2.24 10.01 -11.44
N GLU A 92 -3.16 9.88 -10.50
CA GLU A 92 -3.69 11.00 -9.70
C GLU A 92 -2.57 11.71 -8.91
N ASP A 93 -1.73 10.94 -8.22
CA ASP A 93 -0.60 11.44 -7.46
C ASP A 93 0.43 12.15 -8.34
N ALA A 94 0.67 11.66 -9.56
CA ALA A 94 1.54 12.33 -10.53
C ALA A 94 0.96 13.68 -11.00
N ILE A 95 -0.35 13.76 -11.24
CA ILE A 95 -1.04 15.00 -11.64
C ILE A 95 -0.98 16.03 -10.51
N ASP A 96 -1.19 15.58 -9.28
CA ASP A 96 -1.24 16.45 -8.10
C ASP A 96 0.14 16.69 -7.47
N GLY A 97 1.22 16.15 -8.05
CA GLY A 97 2.59 16.32 -7.56
C GLY A 97 2.90 15.61 -6.24
N ARG A 98 2.11 14.60 -5.85
CA ARG A 98 2.37 13.75 -4.67
C ARG A 98 3.31 12.62 -5.06
N GLN A 99 4.59 12.69 -4.69
CA GLN A 99 5.59 11.71 -5.14
C GLN A 99 6.36 11.03 -4.00
N SER A 100 6.09 11.40 -2.76
CA SER A 100 6.78 10.88 -1.59
C SER A 100 5.83 10.64 -0.41
N SER A 101 6.25 9.82 0.55
CA SER A 101 5.50 9.64 1.82
C SER A 101 5.23 10.95 2.54
N VAL A 102 6.12 11.95 2.39
CA VAL A 102 5.98 13.28 2.97
C VAL A 102 4.89 14.09 2.24
N ASP A 103 4.81 14.03 0.92
CA ASP A 103 3.73 14.68 0.16
C ASP A 103 2.36 14.06 0.47
N HIS A 104 2.33 12.73 0.63
CA HIS A 104 1.12 12.02 1.05
C HIS A 104 0.71 12.40 2.47
N TRP A 105 1.68 12.46 3.38
CA TRP A 105 1.45 12.95 4.74
C TRP A 105 0.89 14.38 4.73
N ARG A 106 1.49 15.27 3.96
CA ARG A 106 1.02 16.65 3.78
C ARG A 106 -0.39 16.71 3.19
N TYR A 107 -0.81 15.75 2.40
CA TYR A 107 -2.16 15.72 1.87
C TYR A 107 -3.16 15.15 2.89
N TYR A 108 -2.92 13.96 3.41
CA TYR A 108 -3.88 13.21 4.23
C TYR A 108 -3.91 13.60 5.70
N SER A 109 -2.80 14.10 6.26
CA SER A 109 -2.76 14.47 7.67
C SER A 109 -3.67 15.66 7.95
N LYS A 110 -4.54 15.55 8.96
CA LYS A 110 -5.38 16.64 9.44
C LYS A 110 -4.62 17.51 10.44
N HIS A 111 -3.76 16.89 11.24
CA HIS A 111 -3.07 17.54 12.36
C HIS A 111 -1.68 18.08 11.99
N LYS A 112 -1.10 17.65 10.85
CA LYS A 112 0.24 18.07 10.40
C LYS A 112 1.27 17.92 11.54
N ALA A 113 2.25 18.82 11.63
CA ALA A 113 3.24 18.82 12.71
C ALA A 113 2.63 18.77 14.12
N GLN A 114 1.40 19.27 14.32
CA GLN A 114 0.72 19.23 15.61
C GLN A 114 0.26 17.82 16.03
N LEU A 115 0.33 16.82 15.14
CA LEU A 115 0.02 15.42 15.45
C LEU A 115 0.79 14.92 16.69
N ILE A 116 2.05 15.34 16.86
CA ILE A 116 2.90 14.87 17.98
C ILE A 116 2.33 15.26 19.35
N ASN A 117 1.47 16.27 19.40
CA ASN A 117 0.82 16.75 20.61
C ASN A 117 -0.49 16.00 20.91
N GLN A 118 -0.97 15.17 19.98
CA GLN A 118 -2.29 14.52 20.03
C GLN A 118 -2.22 12.99 19.97
N ILE A 119 -1.01 12.41 20.10
CA ILE A 119 -0.79 10.97 19.97
C ILE A 119 -1.75 10.14 20.83
N GLY A 120 -1.93 10.49 22.10
CA GLY A 120 -2.82 9.75 23.01
C GLY A 120 -4.30 9.82 22.57
N GLU A 121 -4.75 10.98 22.12
CA GLU A 121 -6.12 11.18 21.63
C GLU A 121 -6.36 10.41 20.34
N LEU A 122 -5.42 10.47 19.40
CA LEU A 122 -5.48 9.77 18.12
C LEU A 122 -5.48 8.24 18.30
N VAL A 123 -4.71 7.71 19.25
CA VAL A 123 -4.73 6.28 19.59
C VAL A 123 -6.07 5.87 20.22
N ASN A 124 -6.62 6.69 21.11
CA ASN A 124 -7.93 6.42 21.71
C ASN A 124 -9.07 6.48 20.69
N GLU A 125 -9.01 7.44 19.77
CA GLU A 125 -9.96 7.53 18.66
C GLU A 125 -9.87 6.30 17.76
N LEU A 126 -8.67 5.81 17.43
CA LEU A 126 -8.48 4.58 16.66
C LEU A 126 -9.17 3.39 17.32
N ALA A 127 -8.95 3.22 18.63
CA ALA A 127 -9.55 2.16 19.43
C ALA A 127 -11.08 2.23 19.38
N ARG A 128 -11.64 3.43 19.56
CA ARG A 128 -13.09 3.68 19.53
C ARG A 128 -13.68 3.41 18.14
N CYS A 129 -13.10 3.96 17.08
CA CYS A 129 -13.60 3.82 15.70
C CYS A 129 -13.65 2.35 15.26
N TRP A 130 -12.66 1.55 15.67
CA TRP A 130 -12.59 0.13 15.33
C TRP A 130 -13.10 -0.82 16.42
N SER A 131 -13.69 -0.27 17.50
CA SER A 131 -14.18 -1.03 18.65
C SER A 131 -13.14 -2.04 19.17
N ILE A 132 -11.87 -1.62 19.22
CA ILE A 132 -10.76 -2.41 19.74
C ILE A 132 -10.62 -2.12 21.23
N SER A 133 -10.48 -3.17 22.04
CA SER A 133 -10.25 -2.98 23.47
C SER A 133 -8.83 -2.43 23.72
N HIS A 134 -8.69 -1.53 24.68
CA HIS A 134 -7.42 -0.84 24.94
C HIS A 134 -6.26 -1.80 25.28
N ASP A 135 -6.54 -2.93 25.92
CA ASP A 135 -5.56 -3.98 26.24
C ASP A 135 -4.99 -4.67 24.99
N GLN A 136 -5.72 -4.64 23.87
CA GLN A 136 -5.25 -5.16 22.59
C GLN A 136 -4.34 -4.17 21.85
N LEU A 137 -4.35 -2.89 22.26
CA LEU A 137 -3.52 -1.82 21.70
C LEU A 137 -2.32 -1.50 22.59
N ASP A 138 -1.55 -2.51 22.95
CA ASP A 138 -0.42 -2.47 23.89
C ASP A 138 0.93 -1.94 23.34
N PHE A 139 0.92 -1.32 22.17
CA PHE A 139 2.11 -0.85 21.43
C PHE A 139 3.14 -1.95 21.12
N SER A 140 2.71 -3.21 21.08
CA SER A 140 3.54 -4.33 20.63
C SER A 140 3.53 -4.46 19.10
N TYR A 141 4.43 -5.28 18.56
CA TYR A 141 4.32 -5.71 17.17
C TYR A 141 3.05 -6.54 16.92
N LYS A 142 2.41 -7.12 17.95
CA LYS A 142 1.21 -7.94 17.80
C LYS A 142 -0.05 -7.11 17.67
N SER A 143 -0.14 -5.98 18.35
CA SER A 143 -1.25 -5.05 18.13
C SER A 143 -1.28 -4.52 16.69
N LEU A 144 -0.13 -4.40 16.02
CA LEU A 144 -0.08 -4.05 14.59
C LEU A 144 -0.74 -5.08 13.65
N ASP A 145 -0.77 -6.38 14.01
CA ASP A 145 -1.50 -7.38 13.22
C ASP A 145 -3.01 -7.11 13.29
N ILE A 146 -3.50 -6.73 14.48
CA ILE A 146 -4.92 -6.39 14.72
C ILE A 146 -5.30 -5.17 13.89
N LEU A 147 -4.49 -4.12 13.95
CA LEU A 147 -4.72 -2.90 13.16
C LEU A 147 -4.66 -3.16 11.66
N SER A 148 -3.78 -4.04 11.19
CA SER A 148 -3.70 -4.41 9.78
C SER A 148 -5.00 -5.06 9.29
N GLY A 149 -5.54 -6.00 10.07
CA GLY A 149 -6.83 -6.63 9.75
C GLY A 149 -7.99 -5.63 9.78
N LYS A 150 -8.04 -4.76 10.80
CA LYS A 150 -9.08 -3.75 10.93
C LYS A 150 -9.05 -2.69 9.84
N ALA A 151 -7.86 -2.28 9.40
CA ALA A 151 -7.70 -1.35 8.29
C ALA A 151 -8.23 -1.94 6.96
N GLU A 152 -7.99 -3.23 6.72
CA GLU A 152 -8.50 -3.93 5.53
C GLU A 152 -10.03 -4.07 5.60
N GLU A 153 -10.59 -4.44 6.76
CA GLU A 153 -12.05 -4.50 6.99
C GLU A 153 -12.71 -3.12 6.80
N TYR A 154 -12.05 -2.04 7.20
CA TYR A 154 -12.54 -0.67 7.09
C TYR A 154 -12.48 -0.12 5.66
N GLY A 155 -11.61 -0.68 4.83
CA GLY A 155 -11.30 -0.18 3.49
C GLY A 155 -10.20 0.88 3.51
N LEU A 156 -9.11 0.63 2.76
CA LEU A 156 -7.89 1.44 2.82
C LEU A 156 -8.09 2.91 2.42
N GLU A 157 -9.09 3.22 1.58
CA GLU A 157 -9.45 4.59 1.22
C GLU A 157 -10.07 5.35 2.39
N ASN A 158 -10.97 4.70 3.13
CA ASN A 158 -11.54 5.27 4.35
C ASN A 158 -10.45 5.47 5.41
N VAL A 159 -9.52 4.52 5.52
CA VAL A 159 -8.36 4.67 6.41
C VAL A 159 -7.51 5.90 6.03
N GLN A 160 -7.22 6.09 4.73
CA GLN A 160 -6.48 7.25 4.25
C GLN A 160 -7.19 8.57 4.54
N ALA A 161 -8.50 8.65 4.33
CA ALA A 161 -9.27 9.88 4.53
C ALA A 161 -9.51 10.21 6.01
N GLU A 162 -9.70 9.19 6.84
CA GLU A 162 -10.25 9.39 8.19
C GLU A 162 -9.26 9.09 9.30
N LEU A 163 -8.43 8.05 9.14
CA LEU A 163 -7.63 7.45 10.21
C LEU A 163 -6.11 7.47 9.93
N TYR A 164 -5.67 8.26 8.95
CA TYR A 164 -4.26 8.31 8.55
C TYR A 164 -3.36 8.77 9.71
N ASP A 165 -3.72 9.87 10.36
CA ASP A 165 -3.00 10.39 11.54
C ASP A 165 -3.03 9.39 12.71
N ASN A 166 -4.15 8.70 12.91
CA ASN A 166 -4.31 7.70 13.95
C ASN A 166 -3.37 6.50 13.74
N LEU A 167 -3.26 6.01 12.51
CA LEU A 167 -2.30 4.96 12.17
C LEU A 167 -0.85 5.42 12.28
N VAL A 168 -0.51 6.62 11.80
CA VAL A 168 0.84 7.20 11.93
C VAL A 168 1.23 7.29 13.40
N SER A 169 0.32 7.77 14.24
CA SER A 169 0.52 7.87 15.70
C SER A 169 0.78 6.53 16.33
N TYR A 170 -0.06 5.53 16.04
CA TYR A 170 0.07 4.20 16.64
C TYR A 170 1.35 3.49 16.21
N VAL A 171 1.64 3.49 14.90
CA VAL A 171 2.89 2.93 14.36
C VAL A 171 4.10 3.62 14.97
N GLY A 172 4.04 4.95 15.10
CA GLY A 172 5.10 5.72 15.73
C GLY A 172 5.31 5.39 17.20
N GLU A 173 4.24 5.14 17.97
CA GLU A 173 4.36 4.67 19.36
C GLU A 173 5.03 3.29 19.44
N VAL A 174 4.65 2.34 18.57
CA VAL A 174 5.32 1.02 18.52
C VAL A 174 6.82 1.19 18.23
N ILE A 175 7.18 2.05 17.26
CA ILE A 175 8.58 2.35 16.94
C ILE A 175 9.28 3.00 18.14
N ARG A 176 8.68 4.05 18.73
CA ARG A 176 9.22 4.81 19.86
C ARG A 176 9.55 3.90 21.04
N HIS A 177 8.61 3.04 21.43
CA HIS A 177 8.81 2.05 22.49
C HIS A 177 9.93 1.07 22.14
N ARG A 178 9.99 0.60 20.89
CA ARG A 178 10.99 -0.38 20.45
C ARG A 178 12.42 0.16 20.49
N VAL A 179 12.63 1.40 20.03
CA VAL A 179 13.97 2.01 19.91
C VAL A 179 14.33 2.91 21.10
N LYS A 180 13.42 3.05 22.08
CA LYS A 180 13.55 4.01 23.19
C LYS A 180 13.78 5.44 22.69
N GLY A 181 13.04 5.81 21.65
CA GLY A 181 13.14 7.10 20.99
C GLY A 181 12.19 8.14 21.58
N HIS A 182 12.10 9.29 20.91
CA HIS A 182 11.14 10.36 21.19
C HIS A 182 10.63 10.96 19.88
N TRP A 183 9.41 11.50 19.92
CA TRP A 183 8.86 12.22 18.79
C TRP A 183 9.62 13.52 18.55
N ILE A 184 9.86 13.82 17.28
CA ILE A 184 10.37 15.10 16.80
C ILE A 184 9.57 15.51 15.56
N VAL A 185 9.63 16.79 15.21
CA VAL A 185 9.24 17.28 13.89
C VAL A 185 10.53 17.53 13.12
N LEU A 186 10.68 16.87 11.97
CA LEU A 186 11.75 17.16 11.03
C LEU A 186 11.29 18.21 10.03
N GLU A 187 12.22 19.05 9.60
CA GLU A 187 12.02 20.03 8.54
C GLU A 187 13.21 19.93 7.58
N GLU A 188 12.99 19.37 6.38
CA GLU A 188 14.05 19.30 5.35
C GLU A 188 14.10 20.56 4.47
N ARG A 189 12.96 21.25 4.35
CA ARG A 189 12.77 22.49 3.59
C ARG A 189 11.73 23.35 4.32
N PRO A 190 11.71 24.68 4.09
CA PRO A 190 10.68 25.55 4.63
C PRO A 190 9.28 24.99 4.37
N ASN A 191 8.48 24.82 5.43
CA ASN A 191 7.14 24.23 5.39
C ASN A 191 7.09 22.73 5.03
N ASP A 192 8.18 21.99 5.25
CA ASP A 192 8.29 20.53 5.07
C ASP A 192 8.37 19.80 6.40
N GLU A 193 7.48 20.20 7.30
CA GLU A 193 7.39 19.64 8.64
C GLU A 193 6.66 18.31 8.64
N TYR A 194 7.33 17.26 9.11
CA TYR A 194 6.73 15.94 9.25
C TYR A 194 7.18 15.22 10.53
N PRO A 195 6.32 14.37 11.11
CA PRO A 195 6.59 13.73 12.38
C PRO A 195 7.53 12.55 12.21
N ALA A 196 8.45 12.40 13.13
CA ALA A 196 9.43 11.32 13.11
C ALA A 196 9.83 10.87 14.52
N ILE A 197 10.44 9.69 14.61
CA ILE A 197 11.00 9.17 15.86
C ILE A 197 12.51 9.33 15.83
N SER A 198 13.01 10.19 16.70
CA SER A 198 14.45 10.34 16.96
C SER A 198 14.91 9.27 17.93
N ALA A 199 15.99 8.57 17.58
CA ALA A 199 16.65 7.58 18.41
C ALA A 199 18.17 7.77 18.35
N LYS A 200 18.92 7.08 19.23
CA LYS A 200 20.38 7.18 19.23
C LYS A 200 20.93 6.73 17.88
N GLY A 201 21.48 7.67 17.15
CA GLY A 201 21.98 7.45 15.80
C GLY A 201 20.93 7.66 14.72
N GLY A 202 19.94 8.54 14.83
CA GLY A 202 19.17 9.01 13.66
C GLY A 202 17.66 8.92 13.81
N THR A 203 16.97 8.94 12.67
CA THR A 203 15.52 9.16 12.64
C THR A 203 14.80 8.06 11.88
N LEU A 204 13.65 7.64 12.40
CA LEU A 204 12.71 6.71 11.76
C LEU A 204 11.42 7.44 11.42
N MET A 205 10.77 7.07 10.32
CA MET A 205 9.61 7.79 9.80
C MET A 205 8.37 6.89 9.81
N PRO A 206 7.48 7.01 10.82
CA PRO A 206 6.24 6.23 10.86
C PRO A 206 5.36 6.44 9.61
N ILE A 207 5.42 7.62 9.00
CA ILE A 207 4.73 7.95 7.74
C ILE A 207 5.16 7.05 6.57
N ASN A 208 6.42 6.57 6.54
CA ASN A 208 6.89 5.66 5.50
C ASN A 208 6.19 4.30 5.60
N VAL A 209 6.01 3.81 6.82
CA VAL A 209 5.35 2.53 7.09
C VAL A 209 3.89 2.60 6.66
N VAL A 210 3.17 3.63 7.12
CA VAL A 210 1.75 3.81 6.82
C VAL A 210 1.53 4.04 5.33
N TRP A 211 2.36 4.87 4.69
CA TRP A 211 2.30 5.08 3.24
C TRP A 211 2.56 3.81 2.44
N GLN A 212 3.61 3.03 2.75
CA GLN A 212 3.90 1.79 2.03
C GLN A 212 2.74 0.80 2.09
N GLU A 213 2.10 0.69 3.25
CA GLU A 213 1.04 -0.28 3.48
C GLU A 213 -0.32 0.14 2.91
N LEU A 214 -0.64 1.43 2.91
CA LEU A 214 -1.87 1.92 2.27
C LEU A 214 -1.82 1.90 0.74
N PHE A 215 -0.62 1.74 0.16
CA PHE A 215 -0.36 1.71 -1.29
C PHE A 215 0.16 0.35 -1.76
N GLY A 216 0.11 -0.66 -0.90
CA GLY A 216 0.59 -2.02 -1.19
C GLY A 216 -0.36 -2.81 -2.11
N LEU A 217 0.23 -3.73 -2.88
CA LEU A 217 -0.50 -4.74 -3.67
C LEU A 217 -0.86 -5.99 -2.87
N GLU A 218 -0.25 -6.17 -1.70
CA GLU A 218 -0.51 -7.27 -0.79
C GLU A 218 -1.47 -6.81 0.31
N PRO A 219 -2.09 -7.73 1.06
CA PRO A 219 -2.80 -7.39 2.28
C PRO A 219 -1.88 -6.64 3.26
N MET A 220 -2.46 -5.65 3.93
CA MET A 220 -1.77 -4.81 4.90
C MET A 220 -1.07 -5.67 5.97
N ASN A 221 0.16 -5.27 6.28
CA ASN A 221 1.05 -5.87 7.25
C ASN A 221 1.94 -4.80 7.90
N LEU A 222 1.31 -3.98 8.74
CA LEU A 222 2.00 -2.93 9.50
C LEU A 222 3.14 -3.51 10.33
N ARG A 223 2.97 -4.70 10.92
CA ARG A 223 4.04 -5.37 11.68
C ARG A 223 5.31 -5.52 10.84
N LYS A 224 5.17 -6.07 9.63
CA LYS A 224 6.31 -6.35 8.73
C LYS A 224 7.02 -5.05 8.36
N GLU A 225 6.29 -4.02 7.96
CA GLU A 225 6.92 -2.77 7.54
C GLU A 225 7.46 -1.95 8.70
N THR A 226 6.81 -1.93 9.86
CA THR A 226 7.39 -1.36 11.09
C THR A 226 8.70 -2.07 11.45
N ALA A 227 8.74 -3.41 11.35
CA ALA A 227 9.96 -4.16 11.61
C ALA A 227 11.04 -3.91 10.53
N ASN A 228 10.67 -3.64 9.29
CA ASN A 228 11.60 -3.26 8.24
C ASN A 228 12.21 -1.88 8.50
N GLU A 229 11.40 -0.90 8.89
CA GLU A 229 11.84 0.45 9.21
C GLU A 229 12.85 0.44 10.37
N VAL A 230 12.54 -0.27 11.47
CA VAL A 230 13.46 -0.44 12.61
C VAL A 230 14.75 -1.18 12.23
N ARG A 231 14.67 -2.18 11.33
CA ARG A 231 15.86 -2.91 10.84
C ARG A 231 16.74 -2.04 9.95
N ARG A 232 16.16 -1.27 9.03
CA ARG A 232 16.90 -0.32 8.17
C ARG A 232 17.66 0.68 9.02
N PHE A 233 17.04 1.19 10.08
CA PHE A 233 17.69 2.03 11.06
C PHE A 233 18.88 1.33 11.72
N SER A 234 18.68 0.13 12.26
CA SER A 234 19.75 -0.62 12.97
C SER A 234 20.96 -0.97 12.11
N LEU A 235 20.79 -1.09 10.78
CA LEU A 235 21.89 -1.38 9.84
C LEU A 235 22.68 -0.13 9.43
N ARG A 236 22.08 1.07 9.48
CA ARG A 236 22.75 2.32 9.08
C ARG A 236 23.73 2.86 10.11
N TYR A 237 23.64 2.39 11.36
CA TYR A 237 24.38 2.95 12.50
C TYR A 237 25.14 1.88 13.29
N ARG A 238 25.53 0.79 12.61
CA ARG A 238 26.64 -0.09 13.02
C ARG A 238 27.94 0.44 12.45
#